data_AF-M7TFF5-F1
#
_entry.id   AF-M7TFF5-F1
#
_cell.length_a   1.000
_cell.length_b   1.000
_cell.length_c   1.000
_cell.angle_alpha   90.00
_cell.angle_beta   90.00
_cell.angle_gamma   90.00
#
_symmetry.space_group_name_H-M   'P 1'
#
loop_
_entity.id
_entity.type
_entity.pdbx_description
1 polymer ?
#
loop_
_entity_poly.entity_id
_entity_poly.type
_entity_poly.pdbx_seq_one_letter_code
_entity_poly.pdbx_strand_id
1 'polypeptide(L)'
;MASEEQKKQLQERFTAQLDAKAFHSGWESLLSLDPAFFSASVSLASVPRKKSHLSHKDQALISLAVDSASTHLYSPGIRAHVAAALDEGASVHEILEVIELSSTLGIHACNIGVPLLVEALKEEGEKYQEEITKPFDERQEGLKEDFTKKRGYWHPFWEDFLRLDPEFFEAYLEFSSVPWVKDVDGSGSGGVLEPKVTWLAIP
;
A
#
# COMPACT_ATOMS: atom_id res chain seq x y z
N MET A 1 -25.87 -26.47 -15.13
CA MET A 1 -25.45 -26.41 -13.72
C MET A 1 -24.46 -27.55 -13.48
N ALA A 2 -23.35 -27.31 -12.80
CA ALA A 2 -22.42 -28.39 -12.45
C ALA A 2 -23.08 -29.38 -11.47
N SER A 3 -22.70 -30.65 -11.55
CA SER A 3 -23.14 -31.67 -10.59
C SER A 3 -22.52 -31.41 -9.21
N GLU A 4 -23.13 -31.97 -8.17
CA GLU A 4 -22.59 -31.88 -6.81
C GLU A 4 -21.19 -32.49 -6.68
N GLU A 5 -20.92 -33.57 -7.43
CA GLU A 5 -19.59 -34.17 -7.51
C GLU A 5 -18.56 -33.21 -8.14
N GLN A 6 -18.93 -32.49 -9.20
CA GLN A 6 -18.06 -31.48 -9.82
C GLN A 6 -17.76 -30.33 -8.87
N LYS A 7 -18.76 -29.83 -8.14
CA LYS A 7 -18.57 -28.76 -7.15
C LYS A 7 -17.62 -29.19 -6.04
N LYS A 8 -17.78 -30.42 -5.54
CA LYS A 8 -16.89 -30.99 -4.52
C LYS A 8 -15.44 -31.05 -4.99
N GLN A 9 -15.19 -31.53 -6.21
CA GLN A 9 -13.84 -31.57 -6.80
C GLN A 9 -13.22 -30.17 -6.95
N LEU A 10 -14.02 -29.16 -7.30
CA LEU A 10 -13.57 -27.78 -7.39
C LEU A 10 -13.23 -27.20 -6.01
N GLN A 11 -13.99 -27.52 -4.97
CA GLN A 11 -13.70 -27.10 -3.59
C GLN A 11 -12.45 -27.79 -3.03
N GLU A 12 -12.23 -29.07 -3.34
CA GLU A 12 -10.99 -29.77 -3.01
C GLU A 12 -9.78 -29.12 -3.70
N ARG A 13 -9.94 -28.76 -4.99
CA ARG A 13 -8.92 -28.00 -5.72
C ARG A 13 -8.64 -26.63 -5.10
N PHE A 14 -9.67 -25.90 -4.66
CA PHE A 14 -9.51 -24.63 -3.95
C PHE A 14 -8.62 -24.82 -2.71
N THR A 15 -8.99 -25.79 -1.87
CA THR A 15 -8.30 -26.08 -0.61
C THR A 15 -6.82 -26.41 -0.85
N ALA A 16 -6.54 -27.22 -1.87
CA ALA A 16 -5.17 -27.60 -2.23
C ALA A 16 -4.34 -26.43 -2.81
N GLN A 17 -4.97 -25.39 -3.35
CA GLN A 17 -4.27 -24.30 -4.07
C GLN A 17 -4.19 -22.99 -3.28
N LEU A 18 -5.15 -22.70 -2.40
CA LEU A 18 -5.29 -21.40 -1.72
C LEU A 18 -5.39 -21.47 -0.19
N ASP A 19 -5.56 -22.65 0.39
CA ASP A 19 -5.88 -22.93 1.82
C ASP A 19 -7.39 -23.02 2.12
N ALA A 20 -7.79 -24.01 2.92
CA ALA A 20 -9.17 -24.19 3.38
C ALA A 20 -9.70 -22.96 4.15
N LYS A 21 -8.85 -22.29 4.95
CA LYS A 21 -9.21 -21.11 5.75
C LYS A 21 -9.63 -19.92 4.87
N ALA A 22 -9.19 -19.87 3.63
CA ALA A 22 -9.56 -18.81 2.68
C ALA A 22 -10.97 -19.03 2.08
N PHE A 23 -11.59 -20.20 2.29
CA PHE A 23 -12.89 -20.52 1.70
C PHE A 23 -14.05 -19.89 2.49
N HIS A 24 -14.35 -18.62 2.18
CA HIS A 24 -15.45 -17.87 2.78
C HIS A 24 -16.74 -17.91 1.94
N SER A 25 -17.83 -17.37 2.47
CA SER A 25 -19.18 -17.38 1.84
C SER A 25 -19.22 -16.84 0.41
N GLY A 26 -18.40 -15.84 0.08
CA GLY A 26 -18.23 -15.35 -1.30
C GLY A 26 -17.72 -16.44 -2.28
N TRP A 27 -16.74 -17.24 -1.88
CA TRP A 27 -16.25 -18.36 -2.70
C TRP A 27 -17.27 -19.50 -2.80
N GLU A 28 -17.97 -19.79 -1.72
CA GLU A 28 -19.08 -20.76 -1.71
C GLU A 28 -20.20 -20.34 -2.67
N SER A 29 -20.60 -19.06 -2.61
CA SER A 29 -21.60 -18.48 -3.51
C SER A 29 -21.15 -18.56 -4.95
N LEU A 30 -19.89 -18.25 -5.22
CA LEU A 30 -19.32 -18.31 -6.56
C LEU A 30 -19.28 -19.74 -7.11
N LEU A 31 -18.88 -20.71 -6.29
CA LEU A 31 -18.90 -22.13 -6.66
C LEU A 31 -20.32 -22.63 -6.98
N SER A 32 -21.32 -22.15 -6.23
CA SER A 32 -22.72 -22.54 -6.45
C SER A 32 -23.30 -21.90 -7.73
N LEU A 33 -23.02 -20.62 -7.97
CA LEU A 33 -23.62 -19.82 -9.04
C LEU A 33 -22.90 -20.01 -10.38
N ASP A 34 -21.57 -19.97 -10.39
CA ASP A 34 -20.75 -20.08 -11.59
C ASP A 34 -19.45 -20.89 -11.33
N PRO A 35 -19.54 -22.23 -11.39
CA PRO A 35 -18.38 -23.12 -11.22
C PRO A 35 -17.25 -22.88 -12.22
N ALA A 36 -17.57 -22.38 -13.43
CA ALA A 36 -16.57 -22.12 -14.45
C ALA A 36 -15.74 -20.90 -14.08
N PHE A 37 -16.40 -19.81 -13.69
CA PHE A 37 -15.73 -18.61 -13.19
C PHE A 37 -15.00 -18.87 -11.87
N PHE A 38 -15.59 -19.63 -10.94
CA PHE A 38 -14.90 -20.09 -9.73
C PHE A 38 -13.56 -20.77 -10.05
N SER A 39 -13.56 -21.74 -10.96
CA SER A 39 -12.36 -22.48 -11.37
C SER A 39 -11.30 -21.56 -11.99
N ALA A 40 -11.73 -20.59 -12.82
CA ALA A 40 -10.84 -19.61 -13.41
C ALA A 40 -10.23 -18.68 -12.35
N SER A 41 -11.03 -18.17 -11.41
CA SER A 41 -10.57 -17.32 -10.31
C SER A 41 -9.58 -18.03 -9.39
N VAL A 42 -9.84 -19.30 -9.04
CA VAL A 42 -8.89 -20.13 -8.28
C VAL A 42 -7.59 -20.33 -9.07
N SER A 43 -7.69 -20.55 -10.38
CA SER A 43 -6.51 -20.69 -11.23
C SER A 43 -5.64 -19.44 -11.17
N LEU A 44 -6.23 -18.26 -11.36
CA LEU A 44 -5.53 -16.97 -11.33
C LEU A 44 -4.92 -16.70 -9.94
N ALA A 45 -5.73 -16.78 -8.88
CA ALA A 45 -5.30 -16.49 -7.50
C ALA A 45 -4.21 -17.44 -7.01
N SER A 46 -4.16 -18.68 -7.52
CA SER A 46 -3.17 -19.68 -7.09
C SER A 46 -1.77 -19.50 -7.71
N VAL A 47 -1.63 -18.69 -8.77
CA VAL A 47 -0.36 -18.57 -9.49
C VAL A 47 0.78 -18.05 -8.59
N PRO A 48 0.61 -16.95 -7.83
CA PRO A 48 1.66 -16.46 -6.93
C PRO A 48 2.04 -17.49 -5.87
N ARG A 49 1.04 -18.17 -5.27
CA ARG A 49 1.25 -19.23 -4.28
C ARG A 49 2.05 -20.41 -4.81
N LYS A 50 1.77 -20.84 -6.05
CA LYS A 50 2.46 -21.98 -6.70
C LYS A 50 3.89 -21.64 -7.12
N LYS A 51 4.13 -20.40 -7.55
CA LYS A 51 5.47 -19.96 -7.97
C LYS A 51 6.39 -19.70 -6.78
N SER A 52 5.82 -19.30 -5.64
CA SER A 52 6.53 -19.12 -4.36
C SER A 52 7.79 -18.26 -4.47
N HIS A 53 7.82 -17.28 -5.37
CA HIS A 53 8.94 -16.32 -5.47
C HIS A 53 8.99 -15.37 -4.28
N LEU A 54 7.84 -15.15 -3.63
CA LEU A 54 7.70 -14.44 -2.36
C LEU A 54 7.25 -15.46 -1.30
N SER A 55 7.66 -15.24 -0.04
CA SER A 55 7.18 -16.07 1.07
C SER A 55 5.67 -15.91 1.25
N HIS A 56 5.02 -16.88 1.89
CA HIS A 56 3.59 -16.78 2.19
C HIS A 56 3.28 -15.58 3.11
N LYS A 57 4.18 -15.28 4.04
CA LYS A 57 4.14 -14.06 4.87
C LYS A 57 4.12 -12.80 4.01
N ASP A 58 5.08 -12.64 3.10
CA ASP A 58 5.17 -11.44 2.24
C ASP A 58 3.95 -11.31 1.33
N GLN A 59 3.46 -12.42 0.77
CA GLN A 59 2.24 -12.43 -0.03
C GLN A 59 1.03 -11.93 0.77
N ALA A 60 0.88 -12.38 2.02
CA ALA A 60 -0.19 -11.93 2.90
C ALA A 60 -0.07 -10.44 3.27
N LEU A 61 1.14 -9.97 3.57
CA LEU A 61 1.40 -8.55 3.85
C LEU A 61 1.11 -7.66 2.63
N ILE A 62 1.45 -8.09 1.42
CA ILE A 62 1.13 -7.36 0.18
C ILE A 62 -0.38 -7.32 -0.06
N SER A 63 -1.08 -8.45 0.12
CA SER A 63 -2.55 -8.46 -0.01
C SER A 63 -3.23 -7.59 1.05
N LEU A 64 -2.68 -7.52 2.27
CA LEU A 64 -3.13 -6.57 3.29
C LEU A 64 -2.95 -5.12 2.86
N ALA A 65 -1.81 -4.76 2.23
CA ALA A 65 -1.59 -3.41 1.73
C ALA A 65 -2.68 -3.00 0.72
N VAL A 66 -2.99 -3.90 -0.24
CA VAL A 66 -4.05 -3.68 -1.24
C VAL A 66 -5.42 -3.51 -0.58
N ASP A 67 -5.78 -4.37 0.38
CA ASP A 67 -7.09 -4.31 1.03
C ASP A 67 -7.26 -3.12 1.98
N SER A 68 -6.18 -2.66 2.60
CA SER A 68 -6.18 -1.53 3.54
C SER A 68 -5.97 -0.17 2.87
N ALA A 69 -5.56 -0.14 1.59
CA ALA A 69 -5.45 1.09 0.82
C ALA A 69 -6.79 1.86 0.83
N SER A 70 -6.71 3.19 0.96
CA SER A 70 -7.90 4.07 0.99
C SER A 70 -8.75 4.02 -0.27
N THR A 71 -8.19 3.53 -1.38
CA THR A 71 -8.86 3.29 -2.67
C THR A 71 -9.59 1.96 -2.74
N HIS A 72 -9.38 1.04 -1.78
CA HIS A 72 -10.04 -0.26 -1.74
C HIS A 72 -10.88 -0.50 -0.48
N LEU A 73 -10.29 -0.33 0.72
CA LEU A 73 -10.95 -0.44 2.03
C LEU A 73 -11.81 -1.72 2.19
N TYR A 74 -11.31 -2.87 1.72
CA TYR A 74 -12.05 -4.11 1.75
C TYR A 74 -11.92 -4.84 3.09
N SER A 75 -12.76 -4.44 4.05
CA SER A 75 -12.72 -4.91 5.44
C SER A 75 -12.67 -6.45 5.64
N PRO A 76 -13.41 -7.29 4.88
CA PRO A 76 -13.28 -8.75 4.99
C PRO A 76 -11.88 -9.25 4.62
N GLY A 77 -11.29 -8.72 3.55
CA GLY A 77 -9.96 -9.10 3.09
C GLY A 77 -8.85 -8.61 4.02
N ILE A 78 -8.97 -7.39 4.58
CA ILE A 78 -8.09 -6.90 5.65
C ILE A 78 -8.03 -7.92 6.80
N ARG A 79 -9.19 -8.37 7.30
CA ARG A 79 -9.25 -9.37 8.38
C ARG A 79 -8.61 -10.70 7.98
N ALA A 80 -8.88 -11.18 6.77
CA ALA A 80 -8.35 -12.44 6.28
C ALA A 80 -6.83 -12.40 6.12
N HIS A 81 -6.27 -11.31 5.58
CA HIS A 81 -4.84 -11.18 5.35
C HIS A 81 -4.04 -10.85 6.62
N VAL A 82 -4.63 -10.14 7.59
CA VAL A 82 -4.06 -10.04 8.94
C VAL A 82 -3.93 -11.42 9.57
N ALA A 83 -5.01 -12.23 9.56
CA ALA A 83 -4.96 -13.58 10.12
C ALA A 83 -3.96 -14.49 9.39
N ALA A 84 -3.92 -14.44 8.05
CA ALA A 84 -2.97 -15.20 7.26
C ALA A 84 -1.51 -14.78 7.53
N ALA A 85 -1.23 -13.48 7.66
CA ALA A 85 0.11 -13.01 7.99
C ALA A 85 0.56 -13.50 9.37
N LEU A 86 -0.31 -13.44 10.38
CA LEU A 86 -0.04 -13.96 11.73
C LEU A 86 0.22 -15.48 11.73
N ASP A 87 -0.59 -16.24 10.98
CA ASP A 87 -0.41 -17.70 10.85
C ASP A 87 0.95 -18.05 10.21
N GLU A 88 1.46 -17.19 9.32
CA GLU A 88 2.78 -17.31 8.67
C GLU A 88 3.93 -16.68 9.50
N GLY A 89 3.64 -16.26 10.74
CA GLY A 89 4.64 -15.76 11.69
C GLY A 89 4.96 -14.27 11.57
N ALA A 90 4.15 -13.46 10.89
CA ALA A 90 4.27 -12.02 10.96
C ALA A 90 3.98 -11.52 12.38
N SER A 91 4.75 -10.52 12.82
CA SER A 91 4.48 -9.79 14.05
C SER A 91 3.34 -8.78 13.85
N VAL A 92 2.74 -8.36 14.97
CA VAL A 92 1.78 -7.24 14.98
C VAL A 92 2.43 -5.96 14.45
N HIS A 93 3.73 -5.78 14.68
CA HIS A 93 4.46 -4.60 14.22
C HIS A 93 4.62 -4.58 12.69
N GLU A 94 4.90 -5.72 12.05
CA GLU A 94 4.96 -5.81 10.58
C GLU A 94 3.60 -5.47 9.96
N ILE A 95 2.51 -5.96 10.57
CA ILE A 95 1.14 -5.69 10.12
C ILE A 95 0.79 -4.20 10.26
N LEU A 96 1.11 -3.58 11.39
CA LEU A 96 0.88 -2.15 11.60
C LEU A 96 1.69 -1.31 10.62
N GLU A 97 2.94 -1.68 10.37
CA GLU A 97 3.80 -0.97 9.43
C GLU A 97 3.27 -1.02 8.00
N VAL A 98 2.68 -2.14 7.55
CA VAL A 98 1.97 -2.22 6.26
C VAL A 98 0.81 -1.22 6.17
N ILE A 99 0.03 -1.08 7.25
CA ILE A 99 -1.10 -0.14 7.31
C ILE A 99 -0.61 1.31 7.31
N GLU A 100 0.46 1.61 8.05
CA GLU A 100 1.11 2.93 8.05
C GLU A 100 1.58 3.31 6.64
N LEU A 101 2.25 2.40 5.94
CA LEU A 101 2.71 2.60 4.56
C LEU A 101 1.55 2.82 3.60
N SER A 102 0.50 2.00 3.69
CA SER A 102 -0.71 2.10 2.86
C SER A 102 -1.46 3.43 3.09
N SER A 103 -1.35 4.01 4.28
CA SER A 103 -1.97 5.28 4.64
C SER A 103 -1.30 6.49 3.95
N THR A 104 -0.09 6.33 3.42
CA THR A 104 0.60 7.41 2.69
C THR A 104 0.02 7.70 1.31
N LEU A 105 -0.81 6.81 0.76
CA LEU A 105 -1.43 6.93 -0.57
C LEU A 105 -2.22 8.24 -0.76
N GLY A 106 -2.75 8.82 0.33
CA GLY A 106 -3.47 10.10 0.27
C GLY A 106 -2.65 11.26 -0.31
N ILE A 107 -1.33 11.23 -0.21
CA ILE A 107 -0.47 12.31 -0.70
C ILE A 107 -0.49 12.48 -2.22
N HIS A 108 -0.93 11.45 -2.97
CA HIS A 108 -1.03 11.55 -4.42
C HIS A 108 -2.00 12.65 -4.87
N ALA A 109 -2.98 13.01 -4.03
CA ALA A 109 -3.84 14.17 -4.27
C ALA A 109 -3.03 15.47 -4.36
N CYS A 110 -2.04 15.65 -3.47
CA CYS A 110 -1.14 16.80 -3.51
C CYS A 110 -0.13 16.70 -4.67
N ASN A 111 0.47 15.53 -4.87
CA ASN A 111 1.48 15.32 -5.93
C ASN A 111 0.95 15.58 -7.34
N ILE A 112 -0.36 15.42 -7.56
CA ILE A 112 -1.02 15.72 -8.84
C ILE A 112 -1.70 17.08 -8.79
N GLY A 113 -2.44 17.36 -7.72
CA GLY A 113 -3.28 18.56 -7.61
C GLY A 113 -2.48 19.85 -7.46
N VAL A 114 -1.34 19.82 -6.75
CA VAL A 114 -0.53 21.03 -6.56
C VAL A 114 0.15 21.48 -7.87
N PRO A 115 0.79 20.60 -8.66
CA PRO A 115 1.28 21.00 -9.98
C PRO A 115 0.19 21.57 -10.90
N LEU A 116 -0.99 20.96 -10.93
CA LEU A 116 -2.13 21.47 -11.71
C LEU A 116 -2.62 22.84 -11.20
N LEU A 117 -2.62 23.05 -9.89
CA LEU A 117 -2.90 24.36 -9.30
C LEU A 117 -1.86 25.39 -9.76
N VAL A 118 -0.57 25.05 -9.73
CA VAL A 118 0.50 25.94 -10.21
C VAL A 118 0.35 26.26 -11.69
N GLU A 119 -0.02 25.28 -12.53
CA GLU A 119 -0.33 25.52 -13.94
C GLU A 119 -1.48 26.53 -14.10
N ALA A 120 -2.60 26.34 -13.40
CA ALA A 120 -3.72 27.27 -13.44
C ALA A 120 -3.36 28.67 -12.93
N LEU A 121 -2.54 28.77 -11.87
CA LEU A 121 -2.07 30.07 -11.35
C LEU A 121 -1.16 30.81 -12.33
N LYS A 122 -0.38 30.09 -13.16
CA LYS A 122 0.42 30.69 -14.25
C LYS A 122 -0.48 31.27 -15.34
N GLU A 123 -1.61 30.63 -15.64
CA GLU A 123 -2.56 31.09 -16.65
C GLU A 123 -3.33 32.35 -16.23
N GLU A 124 -3.60 32.50 -14.92
CA GLU A 124 -4.24 33.70 -14.35
C GLU A 124 -3.35 34.97 -14.36
N GLY A 125 -2.09 34.85 -14.80
CA GLY A 125 -1.17 35.97 -15.05
C GLY A 125 -0.14 36.22 -13.94
N GLU A 126 0.58 37.34 -14.02
CA GLU A 126 1.77 37.63 -13.19
C GLU A 126 1.49 37.71 -11.67
N LYS A 127 0.21 37.80 -11.26
CA LYS A 127 -0.21 37.98 -9.86
C LYS A 127 0.38 36.93 -8.91
N TYR A 128 0.57 35.69 -9.36
CA TYR A 128 1.05 34.57 -8.53
C TYR A 128 2.46 34.11 -8.92
N GLN A 129 3.09 34.77 -9.88
CA GLN A 129 4.34 34.32 -10.47
C GLN A 129 5.47 34.33 -9.44
N GLU A 130 5.51 35.33 -8.56
CA GLU A 130 6.49 35.41 -7.48
C GLU A 130 6.33 34.22 -6.52
N GLU A 131 5.11 33.94 -6.05
CA GLU A 131 4.85 32.88 -5.09
C GLU A 131 5.17 31.48 -5.61
N ILE A 132 4.92 31.21 -6.89
CA ILE A 132 5.15 29.88 -7.50
C ILE A 132 6.56 29.69 -8.08
N THR A 133 7.34 30.76 -8.25
CA THR A 133 8.72 30.68 -8.77
C THR A 133 9.81 31.09 -7.78
N LYS A 134 9.43 31.61 -6.61
CA LYS A 134 10.41 31.98 -5.58
C LYS A 134 11.34 30.79 -5.26
N PRO A 135 12.66 31.04 -5.16
CA PRO A 135 13.57 30.06 -4.60
C PRO A 135 13.13 29.63 -3.20
N PHE A 136 13.54 28.42 -2.79
CA PHE A 136 13.31 27.98 -1.43
C PHE A 136 14.05 28.88 -0.45
N ASP A 137 13.37 29.19 0.65
CA ASP A 137 14.02 29.76 1.83
C ASP A 137 14.80 28.69 2.60
N GLU A 138 15.48 29.13 3.66
CA GLU A 138 16.30 28.25 4.51
C GLU A 138 15.48 27.10 5.14
N ARG A 139 14.21 27.34 5.50
CA ARG A 139 13.34 26.31 6.08
C ARG A 139 13.00 25.26 5.02
N GLN A 140 12.64 25.70 3.82
CA GLN A 140 12.26 24.81 2.73
C GLN A 140 13.44 23.96 2.25
N GLU A 141 14.64 24.53 2.10
CA GLU A 141 15.82 23.71 1.79
C GLU A 141 16.11 22.69 2.91
N GLY A 142 15.96 23.07 4.18
CA GLY A 142 16.09 22.15 5.31
C GLY A 142 15.08 20.99 5.27
N LEU A 143 13.81 21.26 4.94
CA LEU A 143 12.78 20.24 4.79
C LEU A 143 13.05 19.30 3.62
N LYS A 144 13.56 19.82 2.51
CA LYS A 144 13.97 19.02 1.35
C LYS A 144 15.15 18.10 1.68
N GLU A 145 16.16 18.62 2.38
CA GLU A 145 17.30 17.82 2.84
C GLU A 145 16.84 16.70 3.79
N ASP A 146 15.98 17.01 4.76
CA ASP A 146 15.46 16.03 5.72
C ASP A 146 14.58 14.97 5.04
N PHE A 147 13.74 15.37 4.08
CA PHE A 147 12.98 14.43 3.26
C PHE A 147 13.90 13.48 2.50
N THR A 148 14.90 14.03 1.80
CA THR A 148 15.85 13.24 1.00
C THR A 148 16.60 12.24 1.88
N LYS A 149 17.01 12.67 3.07
CA LYS A 149 17.73 11.83 4.04
C LYS A 149 16.85 10.71 4.59
N LYS A 150 15.61 11.00 4.99
CA LYS A 150 14.70 10.03 5.62
C LYS A 150 14.07 9.06 4.63
N ARG A 151 13.71 9.54 3.44
CA ARG A 151 12.98 8.76 2.42
C ARG A 151 13.88 8.15 1.36
N GLY A 152 15.13 8.62 1.25
CA GLY A 152 16.13 8.10 0.31
C GLY A 152 15.97 8.55 -1.14
N TYR A 153 15.08 9.51 -1.42
CA TYR A 153 14.91 10.08 -2.75
C TYR A 153 14.36 11.52 -2.70
N TRP A 154 14.51 12.25 -3.80
CA TRP A 154 13.83 13.52 -4.08
C TRP A 154 13.27 13.50 -5.50
N HIS A 155 12.13 14.16 -5.72
CA HIS A 155 11.51 14.25 -7.05
C HIS A 155 10.90 15.65 -7.27
N PRO A 156 10.98 16.24 -8.48
CA PRO A 156 10.49 17.58 -8.77
C PRO A 156 9.02 17.87 -8.41
N PHE A 157 8.12 16.87 -8.44
CA PHE A 157 6.71 17.08 -8.06
C PHE A 157 6.54 17.52 -6.58
N TRP A 158 7.55 17.33 -5.74
CA TRP A 158 7.54 17.83 -4.36
C TRP A 158 7.82 19.33 -4.28
N GLU A 159 8.41 19.92 -5.32
CA GLU A 159 8.91 21.29 -5.23
C GLU A 159 7.79 22.30 -5.08
N ASP A 160 6.75 22.19 -5.91
CA ASP A 160 5.60 23.08 -5.85
C ASP A 160 4.81 22.90 -4.55
N PHE A 161 4.71 21.66 -4.06
CA PHE A 161 4.06 21.38 -2.78
C PHE A 161 4.82 21.99 -1.60
N LEU A 162 6.13 21.77 -1.53
CA LEU A 162 6.99 22.39 -0.51
C LEU A 162 7.00 23.92 -0.61
N ARG A 163 6.91 24.48 -1.82
CA ARG A 163 6.87 25.93 -2.05
C ARG A 163 5.61 26.57 -1.50
N LEU A 164 4.47 25.92 -1.74
CA LEU A 164 3.15 26.47 -1.48
C LEU A 164 2.64 26.18 -0.06
N ASP A 165 3.01 25.05 0.53
CA ASP A 165 2.54 24.64 1.86
C ASP A 165 3.63 23.88 2.64
N PRO A 166 4.66 24.58 3.11
CA PRO A 166 5.76 23.95 3.86
C PRO A 166 5.29 23.35 5.19
N GLU A 167 4.24 23.88 5.82
CA GLU A 167 3.64 23.34 7.04
C GLU A 167 3.02 21.96 6.81
N PHE A 168 2.23 21.80 5.74
CA PHE A 168 1.70 20.49 5.39
C PHE A 168 2.84 19.56 4.99
N PHE A 169 3.77 20.02 4.14
CA PHE A 169 4.90 19.21 3.71
C PHE A 169 5.67 18.63 4.91
N GLU A 170 5.97 19.44 5.92
CA GLU A 170 6.62 19.03 7.17
C GLU A 170 5.81 17.99 7.94
N ALA A 171 4.51 18.21 8.13
CA ALA A 171 3.63 17.25 8.81
C ALA A 171 3.52 15.92 8.04
N TYR A 172 3.47 15.96 6.71
CA TYR A 172 3.51 14.75 5.88
C TYR A 172 4.86 14.05 5.96
N LEU A 173 5.97 14.79 5.99
CA LEU A 173 7.30 14.23 6.17
C LEU A 173 7.39 13.51 7.52
N GLU A 174 6.91 14.10 8.61
CA GLU A 174 6.83 13.45 9.91
C GLU A 174 6.03 12.14 9.84
N PHE A 175 4.79 12.21 9.35
CA PHE A 175 3.88 11.06 9.23
C PHE A 175 4.48 9.93 8.39
N SER A 176 4.95 10.24 7.18
CA SER A 176 5.42 9.24 6.22
C SER A 176 6.80 8.68 6.55
N SER A 177 7.55 9.32 7.45
CA SER A 177 8.86 8.83 7.91
C SER A 177 8.75 7.81 9.03
N VAL A 178 7.61 7.72 9.74
CA VAL A 178 7.44 6.83 10.90
C VAL A 178 7.87 5.37 10.61
N PRO A 179 7.45 4.71 9.52
CA PRO A 179 7.89 3.35 9.19
C PRO A 179 9.42 3.22 9.03
N TRP A 180 10.11 4.29 8.66
CA TRP A 180 11.53 4.29 8.31
C TRP A 180 12.46 4.64 9.49
N VAL A 181 11.90 5.23 10.56
CA VAL A 181 12.71 5.77 11.67
C VAL A 181 12.30 5.24 13.04
N LYS A 182 11.10 4.65 13.16
CA LYS A 182 10.63 4.12 14.44
C LYS A 182 11.53 2.98 14.92
N ASP A 183 11.81 2.98 16.22
CA ASP A 183 12.51 1.91 16.93
C ASP A 183 11.48 1.05 17.66
N VAL A 184 11.34 -0.20 17.22
CA VAL A 184 10.28 -1.10 17.69
C VAL A 184 10.81 -2.12 18.69
N ASP A 185 12.07 -2.53 18.57
CA ASP A 185 12.69 -3.62 19.33
C ASP A 185 14.00 -3.21 20.02
N GLY A 186 14.37 -1.92 20.00
CA GLY A 186 15.62 -1.42 20.56
C GLY A 186 16.84 -1.72 19.68
N SER A 187 16.64 -2.24 18.46
CA SER A 187 17.72 -2.59 17.53
C SER A 187 18.23 -1.39 16.70
N GLY A 188 17.48 -0.29 16.68
CA GLY A 188 17.82 0.95 15.98
C GLY A 188 16.65 1.57 15.22
N SER A 189 16.92 2.57 14.39
CA SER A 189 15.93 3.20 13.51
C SER A 189 15.75 2.40 12.23
N GLY A 190 14.50 2.08 11.85
CA GLY A 190 14.26 1.41 10.56
C GLY A 190 12.92 0.70 10.36
N GLY A 191 12.02 0.69 11.35
CA GLY A 191 10.85 -0.19 11.30
C GLY A 191 11.25 -1.66 11.47
N VAL A 192 10.30 -2.57 11.22
CA VAL A 192 10.49 -4.03 11.34
C VAL A 192 10.37 -4.77 10.01
N LEU A 193 9.85 -4.13 8.96
CA LEU A 193 9.81 -4.75 7.63
C LEU A 193 11.19 -4.73 6.98
N GLU A 194 11.52 -5.81 6.27
CA GLU A 194 12.67 -5.76 5.36
C GLU A 194 12.45 -4.68 4.30
N PRO A 195 13.47 -3.90 3.90
CA PRO A 195 13.30 -2.77 2.98
C PRO A 195 12.55 -3.11 1.69
N LYS A 196 12.76 -4.31 1.15
CA LYS A 196 12.07 -4.78 -0.06
C LYS A 196 10.55 -4.92 0.13
N VAL A 197 10.11 -5.34 1.31
CA VAL A 197 8.69 -5.53 1.65
C VAL A 197 8.05 -4.17 1.92
N THR A 198 8.78 -3.25 2.56
CA THR A 198 8.36 -1.86 2.74
C THR A 198 7.97 -1.22 1.41
N TRP A 199 8.78 -1.38 0.36
CA TRP A 199 8.46 -0.87 -0.98
C TRP A 199 7.28 -1.56 -1.65
N LEU A 200 7.06 -2.85 -1.39
CA LEU A 200 5.93 -3.60 -1.95
C LEU A 200 4.59 -3.30 -1.22
N ALA A 201 4.66 -2.71 -0.03
CA ALA A 201 3.51 -2.34 0.79
C ALA A 201 3.05 -0.88 0.58
N ILE A 202 3.70 -0.12 -0.32
CA ILE A 202 3.24 1.20 -0.76
C ILE A 202 2.46 1.00 -2.07
N PRO A 203 1.12 1.08 -2.05
CA PRO A 203 0.28 0.89 -3.24
C PRO A 203 0.37 2.03 -4.25
#